data_AF-A0A227J9F8-F1
#
_entry.id   AF-A0A227J9F8-F1
#
_cell.length_a   1.000
_cell.length_b   1.000
_cell.length_c   1.000
_cell.angle_alpha   90.00
_cell.angle_beta   90.00
_cell.angle_gamma   90.00
#
_symmetry.space_group_name_H-M   'P 1'
#
loop_
_entity.id
_entity.type
_entity.pdbx_description
1 polymer ?
#
loop_
_entity_poly.entity_id
_entity_poly.type
_entity_poly.pdbx_seq_one_letter_code
_entity_poly.pdbx_strand_id
1 'polypeptide(L)' 'MLREVARGFRNKQIADRLFISESTVKVHMKSLLKKLQVPSRTAATVLYLERFGDIK' A
#
# COMPACT_ATOMS: atom_id res chain seq x y z
N MET A 1 -5.24 0.59 -3.66
CA MET A 1 -4.41 0.08 -2.54
C MET A 1 -3.14 0.90 -2.30
N LEU A 2 -2.20 1.06 -3.26
CA LEU A 2 -0.91 1.73 -3.03
C LEU A 2 -1.03 3.14 -2.41
N ARG A 3 -2.00 3.95 -2.86
CA ARG A 3 -2.29 5.27 -2.26
C ARG A 3 -2.61 5.19 -0.77
N GLU A 4 -3.43 4.22 -0.36
CA GLU A 4 -3.78 4.01 1.05
C GLU A 4 -2.57 3.50 1.86
N VAL A 5 -1.68 2.74 1.22
CA VAL A 5 -0.40 2.32 1.81
C VAL A 5 0.50 3.53 2.06
N ALA A 6 0.62 4.41 1.08
CA ALA A 6 1.41 5.64 1.15
C ALA A 6 0.87 6.63 2.20
N ARG A 7 -0.46 6.68 2.38
CA ARG A 7 -1.13 7.42 3.45
C ARG A 7 -0.92 6.84 4.86
N GLY A 8 -0.21 5.71 4.99
CA GLY A 8 0.11 5.10 6.28
C GLY A 8 -0.97 4.18 6.87
N PHE A 9 -2.04 3.85 6.12
CA PHE A 9 -3.13 3.03 6.67
C PHE A 9 -2.74 1.57 6.89
N ARG A 10 -3.00 1.04 8.09
CA ARG A 10 -2.78 -0.38 8.41
C ARG A 10 -3.67 -1.28 7.55
N ASN A 11 -3.31 -2.56 7.42
CA ASN A 11 -4.06 -3.51 6.58
C ASN A 11 -5.55 -3.58 6.97
N LYS A 12 -5.88 -3.54 8.26
CA LYS A 12 -7.27 -3.47 8.74
C LYS A 12 -8.00 -2.23 8.23
N GLN A 13 -7.40 -1.05 8.34
CA GLN A 13 -7.99 0.20 7.85
C GLN A 13 -8.16 0.19 6.32
N ILE A 14 -7.22 -0.40 5.59
CA ILE A 14 -7.34 -0.59 4.14
C ILE A 14 -8.47 -1.57 3.81
N ALA A 15 -8.60 -2.64 4.58
CA ALA A 15 -9.64 -3.65 4.43
C ALA A 15 -11.03 -3.02 4.60
N ASP A 16 -11.20 -2.24 5.67
CA ASP A 16 -12.44 -1.50 5.96
C ASP A 16 -12.78 -0.51 4.84
N ARG A 17 -11.79 0.28 4.38
CA ARG A 17 -11.98 1.28 3.31
C ARG A 17 -12.29 0.68 1.94
N LEU A 18 -11.76 -0.51 1.67
CA LEU A 18 -11.93 -1.19 0.39
C LEU A 18 -13.05 -2.25 0.43
N PHE A 19 -13.75 -2.39 1.57
CA PHE A 19 -14.81 -3.39 1.79
C PHE A 19 -14.37 -4.83 1.46
N ILE A 20 -13.14 -5.18 1.85
CA ILE A 20 -12.55 -6.51 1.66
C ILE A 20 -11.98 -7.03 2.98
N SER A 21 -11.60 -8.30 3.04
CA SER A 21 -10.96 -8.87 4.23
C SER A 21 -9.50 -8.43 4.38
N GLU A 22 -8.99 -8.42 5.61
CA GLU A 22 -7.56 -8.13 5.87
C GLU A 22 -6.63 -9.17 5.22
N SER A 23 -7.06 -10.43 5.11
CA SER A 23 -6.28 -11.47 4.42
C SER A 23 -6.18 -11.18 2.92
N THR A 24 -7.26 -10.70 2.28
CA THR A 24 -7.25 -10.20 0.91
C THR A 24 -6.26 -9.04 0.76
N VAL A 25 -6.21 -8.12 1.74
CA VAL A 25 -5.23 -7.03 1.73
C VAL A 25 -3.79 -7.54 1.77
N LYS A 26 -3.50 -8.55 2.59
CA LYS A 26 -2.16 -9.17 2.69
C LYS A 26 -1.73 -9.80 1.35
N VAL A 27 -2.65 -10.47 0.64
CA VAL A 27 -2.38 -11.04 -0.68
C VAL A 27 -2.05 -9.94 -1.68
N HIS A 28 -2.90 -8.91 -1.77
CA HIS A 28 -2.64 -7.78 -2.67
C HIS A 28 -1.35 -7.03 -2.32
N MET A 29 -0.99 -6.92 -1.04
CA MET A 29 0.28 -6.32 -0.62
C MET A 29 1.46 -7.11 -1.18
N LYS A 30 1.48 -8.45 -1.06
CA LYS A 30 2.55 -9.29 -1.65
C LYS A 30 2.65 -9.07 -3.16
N SER A 31 1.52 -9.07 -3.88
CA SER A 31 1.50 -8.80 -5.32
C SER A 31 1.96 -7.38 -5.66
N LEU A 32 1.59 -6.39 -4.85
CA LEU A 32 1.97 -4.99 -5.02
C LEU A 32 3.49 -4.81 -4.88
N LEU A 33 4.08 -5.32 -3.80
CA LEU A 33 5.53 -5.26 -3.57
C LEU A 33 6.30 -5.94 -4.71
N LYS A 34 5.82 -7.10 -5.17
CA LYS A 34 6.40 -7.81 -6.33
C LYS A 34 6.32 -6.97 -7.61
N LYS A 35 5.16 -6.37 -7.91
CA LYS A 35 4.97 -5.54 -9.12
C LYS A 35 5.79 -4.27 -9.10
N LEU A 36 5.98 -3.68 -7.91
CA LEU A 36 6.79 -2.48 -7.71
C LEU A 36 8.29 -2.79 -7.54
N GLN A 37 8.67 -4.07 -7.43
CA GLN A 37 10.04 -4.53 -7.20
C GLN A 37 10.68 -3.91 -5.94
N VAL A 38 9.89 -3.74 -4.89
CA VAL A 38 10.35 -3.17 -3.61
C VAL A 38 10.29 -4.21 -2.50
N PRO A 39 11.25 -4.19 -1.55
CA PRO A 39 11.37 -5.23 -0.53
C PRO A 39 10.35 -5.09 0.60
N SER A 40 9.74 -3.92 0.77
CA SER A 40 8.91 -3.64 1.93
C SER A 40 7.82 -2.62 1.65
N ARG A 41 6.83 -2.60 2.54
CA ARG A 41 5.77 -1.60 2.56
C ARG A 41 6.34 -0.18 2.66
N THR A 42 7.36 0.02 3.49
CA THR A 42 8.02 1.33 3.63
C THR A 42 8.66 1.77 2.32
N ALA A 43 9.37 0.86 1.64
CA ALA A 43 9.94 1.15 0.32
C ALA A 43 8.86 1.47 -0.73
N ALA A 44 7.72 0.77 -0.69
CA ALA A 44 6.58 1.11 -1.55
C ALA A 44 5.99 2.51 -1.27
N THR A 45 5.92 2.90 0.01
CA THR A 45 5.50 4.25 0.42
C THR A 45 6.49 5.30 -0.08
N VAL A 46 7.79 5.11 0.15
CA VAL A 46 8.84 6.04 -0.32
C VAL A 46 8.78 6.20 -1.82
N LEU A 47 8.73 5.09 -2.58
CA LEU A 47 8.62 5.10 -4.04
C LEU A 47 7.39 5.88 -4.52
N TYR A 48 6.25 5.75 -3.83
CA TYR A 48 5.05 6.52 -4.16
C TYR A 48 5.25 8.02 -3.90
N LEU A 49 5.86 8.39 -2.77
CA LEU A 49 6.14 9.79 -2.44
C LEU A 49 7.16 10.42 -3.39
N GLU A 50 8.20 9.69 -3.80
CA GLU A 50 9.16 10.18 -4.79
C GLU A 50 8.51 10.41 -6.17
N ARG A 51 7.54 9.57 -6.55
CA ARG A 51 6.94 9.60 -7.89
C ARG A 51 5.70 10.49 -8.01
N PHE A 52 4.98 10.70 -6.89
CA PHE A 52 3.70 11.39 -6.86
C PHE A 52 3.63 12.42 -5.72
N GLY A 53 4.78 12.85 -5.21
CA GLY A 53 4.96 13.70 -4.03
C GLY A 53 4.45 15.12 -4.18
N ASP A 54 3.14 15.26 -4.31
CA ASP A 54 2.34 16.38 -3.85
C ASP A 54 1.10 15.79 -3.16
N ILE A 55 1.27 15.33 -1.92
CA ILE A 55 0.13 15.25 -1.00
C ILE A 55 0.32 16.42 -0.04
N LYS A 56 -0.21 17.57 -0.47
CA LYS A 56 -0.55 18.69 0.40
C LYS A 56 -1.62 18.26 1.40
#